data_AF-A0AAI8MFM4-F1
#
_entry.id   AF-A0AAI8MFM4-F1
#
_cell.length_a   1.000
_cell.length_b   1.000
_cell.length_c   1.000
_cell.angle_alpha   90.00
_cell.angle_beta   90.00
_cell.angle_gamma   90.00
#
_symmetry.space_group_name_H-M   'P 1'
#
loop_
_entity.id
_entity.type
_entity.pdbx_description
1 polymer ?
#
loop_
_entity_poly.entity_id
_entity_poly.type
_entity_poly.pdbx_seq_one_letter_code
_entity_poly.pdbx_strand_id
1 'polypeptide(L)'
;MSDLPDLSATPWRRIWLSEREPIWTLVDAADFEWLAVNVWNVSWGSRTPWQKYAKRNVGRSRATLRMHREIMIAADPRDEVFIAGRHVDHINGQTLDNRRANLRWATNKENSGNRTLRAKIPTLEQIVQRLMADALAAGECHQLEDIPFD
;
A
#
# COMPACT_ATOMS: atom_id res chain seq x y z
N MET A 1 -2.41 -10.76 19.06
CA MET A 1 -2.44 -10.13 17.73
C MET A 1 -3.87 -9.68 17.51
N SER A 2 -4.13 -8.41 17.15
CA SER A 2 -5.50 -8.02 16.79
C SER A 2 -5.95 -8.90 15.63
N ASP A 3 -7.17 -9.41 15.70
CA ASP A 3 -7.74 -10.21 14.63
C ASP A 3 -7.97 -9.27 13.43
N LEU A 4 -6.97 -9.19 12.54
CA LEU A 4 -7.05 -8.34 11.37
C LEU A 4 -8.03 -8.98 10.40
N PRO A 5 -8.93 -8.20 9.78
CA PRO A 5 -9.93 -8.77 8.89
C PRO A 5 -9.29 -9.53 7.74
N ASP A 6 -9.95 -10.62 7.34
CA ASP A 6 -9.60 -11.34 6.12
C ASP A 6 -9.96 -10.48 4.90
N LEU A 7 -9.00 -10.34 4.00
CA LEU A 7 -9.13 -9.57 2.77
C LEU A 7 -9.21 -10.47 1.53
N SER A 8 -9.14 -11.80 1.69
CA SER A 8 -9.09 -12.78 0.60
C SER A 8 -10.25 -12.64 -0.41
N ALA A 9 -11.46 -12.34 0.08
CA ALA A 9 -12.66 -12.13 -0.73
C ALA A 9 -12.89 -10.67 -1.18
N THR A 10 -11.91 -9.77 -0.97
CA THR A 10 -12.00 -8.36 -1.35
C THR A 10 -11.09 -8.05 -2.55
N PRO A 11 -11.20 -6.88 -3.21
CA PRO A 11 -10.22 -6.46 -4.22
C PRO A 11 -8.88 -5.99 -3.62
N TRP A 12 -8.62 -6.20 -2.33
CA TRP A 12 -7.39 -5.79 -1.65
C TRP A 12 -6.67 -6.96 -0.99
N ARG A 13 -5.37 -6.81 -0.76
CA ARG A 13 -4.54 -7.83 -0.11
C ARG A 13 -3.56 -7.21 0.88
N ARG A 14 -3.13 -8.03 1.83
CA ARG A 14 -2.11 -7.72 2.83
C ARG A 14 -0.79 -8.35 2.44
N ILE A 15 0.30 -7.57 2.47
CA ILE A 15 1.67 -8.09 2.41
C ILE A 15 2.35 -7.77 3.75
N TRP A 16 2.86 -8.80 4.43
CA TRP A 16 3.65 -8.63 5.65
C TRP A 16 5.05 -8.12 5.32
N LEU A 17 5.50 -7.09 6.03
CA LEU A 17 6.82 -6.47 5.85
C LEU A 17 7.80 -6.82 6.99
N SER A 18 7.25 -7.30 8.10
CA SER A 18 8.00 -7.78 9.26
C SER A 18 7.09 -8.75 10.01
N GLU A 19 7.66 -9.88 10.43
CA GLU A 19 6.98 -10.85 11.30
C GLU A 19 7.24 -10.57 12.78
N ARG A 20 8.35 -9.89 13.11
CA ARG A 20 8.73 -9.55 14.49
C ARG A 20 7.90 -8.40 15.04
N GLU A 21 7.67 -7.41 14.19
CA GLU A 21 6.72 -6.33 14.44
C GLU A 21 5.61 -6.51 13.42
N PRO A 22 4.32 -6.50 13.78
CA PRO A 22 3.22 -6.77 12.86
C PRO A 22 3.00 -5.59 11.89
N ILE A 23 3.98 -5.32 11.03
CA ILE A 23 3.96 -4.27 10.03
C ILE A 23 3.61 -4.91 8.71
N TRP A 24 2.56 -4.39 8.08
CA TRP A 24 2.06 -4.86 6.82
C TRP A 24 1.68 -3.68 5.92
N THR A 25 1.42 -3.96 4.66
CA THR A 25 0.97 -2.98 3.68
C THR A 25 -0.26 -3.48 2.94
N LEU A 26 -1.16 -2.56 2.62
CA LEU A 26 -2.36 -2.79 1.83
C LEU A 26 -2.04 -2.55 0.36
N VAL A 27 -2.41 -3.48 -0.51
CA VAL A 27 -2.26 -3.38 -1.97
C VAL A 27 -3.56 -3.84 -2.66
N ASP A 28 -3.72 -3.53 -3.94
CA ASP A 28 -4.79 -4.12 -4.74
C ASP A 28 -4.50 -5.60 -5.01
N ALA A 29 -5.55 -6.42 -5.08
CA ALA A 29 -5.43 -7.84 -5.37
C ALA A 29 -4.78 -8.10 -6.73
N ALA A 30 -5.01 -7.22 -7.71
CA ALA A 30 -4.37 -7.26 -9.03
C ALA A 30 -2.85 -7.08 -9.00
N ASP A 31 -2.31 -6.48 -7.92
CA ASP A 31 -0.85 -6.32 -7.75
C ASP A 31 -0.22 -7.36 -6.83
N PHE A 32 -1.04 -8.12 -6.12
CA PHE A 32 -0.57 -8.97 -5.04
C PHE A 32 0.38 -10.06 -5.52
N GLU A 33 0.03 -10.80 -6.57
CA GLU A 33 0.81 -11.95 -7.02
C GLU A 33 2.25 -11.57 -7.36
N TRP A 34 2.44 -10.55 -8.19
CA TRP A 34 3.78 -10.13 -8.62
C TRP A 34 4.54 -9.35 -7.54
N LEU A 35 3.86 -8.76 -6.56
CA LEU A 35 4.52 -8.16 -5.40
C LEU A 35 4.98 -9.22 -4.39
N ALA A 36 4.16 -10.23 -4.13
CA ALA A 36 4.34 -11.22 -3.08
C ALA A 36 5.49 -12.21 -3.36
N VAL A 37 5.91 -12.38 -4.62
CA VAL A 37 7.11 -13.15 -4.94
C VAL A 37 8.40 -12.54 -4.37
N ASN A 38 8.36 -11.29 -3.91
CA ASN A 38 9.50 -10.55 -3.41
C ASN A 38 9.49 -10.43 -1.89
N VAL A 39 10.69 -10.43 -1.30
CA VAL A 39 10.85 -10.11 0.13
C VAL A 39 10.92 -8.60 0.31
N TRP A 40 9.93 -8.05 1.01
CA TRP A 40 9.85 -6.63 1.34
C TRP A 40 10.28 -6.38 2.78
N ASN A 41 10.81 -5.19 3.03
CA ASN A 41 11.25 -4.72 4.34
C ASN A 41 10.67 -3.33 4.61
N VAL A 42 10.65 -2.93 5.88
CA VAL A 42 10.24 -1.60 6.28
C VAL A 42 11.43 -0.63 6.19
N SER A 43 11.16 0.58 5.70
CA SER A 43 12.04 1.72 5.85
C SER A 43 11.29 2.91 6.42
N TRP A 44 11.99 3.74 7.18
CA TRP A 44 11.42 4.91 7.83
C TRP A 44 11.66 6.18 7.00
N GLY A 45 10.70 7.10 7.04
CA GLY A 45 10.86 8.42 6.43
C GLY A 45 11.96 9.22 7.14
N SER A 46 12.91 9.79 6.40
CA SER A 46 14.00 10.58 7.00
C SER A 46 13.52 11.89 7.62
N ARG A 47 12.58 12.58 6.97
CA ARG A 47 12.00 13.84 7.43
C ARG A 47 10.71 13.66 8.24
N THR A 48 10.18 12.45 8.24
CA THR A 48 8.89 12.06 8.82
C THR A 48 9.06 10.67 9.44
N PRO A 49 9.78 10.55 10.59
CA PRO A 49 10.19 9.25 11.14
C PRO A 49 9.05 8.32 11.56
N TRP A 50 7.81 8.81 11.59
CA TRP A 50 6.63 7.98 11.80
C TRP A 50 6.11 7.31 10.51
N GLN A 51 6.50 7.81 9.34
CA GLN A 51 6.11 7.21 8.07
C GLN A 51 6.96 5.96 7.80
N LYS A 52 6.29 4.89 7.45
CA LYS A 52 6.87 3.59 7.11
C LYS A 52 6.59 3.29 5.65
N TYR A 53 7.58 2.76 4.96
CA TYR A 53 7.46 2.41 3.55
C TYR A 53 7.94 0.99 3.31
N ALA A 54 7.19 0.24 2.51
CA ALA A 54 7.63 -1.01 1.94
C ALA A 54 8.76 -0.76 0.93
N LYS A 55 9.90 -1.40 1.16
CA LYS A 55 11.07 -1.33 0.28
C LYS A 55 11.72 -2.69 0.07
N ARG A 56 12.47 -2.83 -1.03
CA ARG A 56 13.42 -3.92 -1.25
C ARG A 56 14.71 -3.35 -1.81
N ASN A 57 15.83 -4.06 -1.64
CA ASN A 57 17.07 -3.68 -2.30
C ASN A 57 17.32 -4.65 -3.47
N VAL A 58 17.74 -4.15 -4.62
CA VAL A 58 17.99 -4.95 -5.82
C VAL A 58 19.40 -4.72 -6.35
N GLY A 59 19.91 -5.73 -7.06
CA GLY A 59 21.22 -5.68 -7.72
C GLY A 59 22.41 -5.61 -6.77
N ARG A 60 23.61 -5.61 -7.34
CA ARG A 60 24.87 -5.59 -6.58
C ARG A 60 25.09 -4.28 -5.82
N SER A 61 24.61 -3.17 -6.36
CA SER A 61 24.68 -1.84 -5.73
C SER A 61 23.68 -1.66 -4.58
N ARG A 62 22.79 -2.64 -4.35
CA ARG A 62 21.71 -2.57 -3.35
C ARG A 62 20.80 -1.35 -3.56
N ALA A 63 20.49 -1.03 -4.82
CA ALA A 63 19.56 0.03 -5.15
C ALA A 63 18.22 -0.20 -4.43
N THR A 64 17.68 0.83 -3.79
CA THR A 64 16.43 0.71 -3.04
C THR A 64 15.24 0.94 -3.97
N LEU A 65 14.39 -0.08 -4.12
CA LEU A 65 13.07 0.05 -4.73
C LEU A 65 12.00 0.23 -3.66
N ARG A 66 11.00 1.04 -3.96
CA ARG A 66 9.86 1.31 -3.08
C ARG A 66 8.59 0.75 -3.72
N MET A 67 7.78 0.02 -2.95
CA MET A 67 6.60 -0.69 -3.47
C MET A 67 5.62 0.23 -4.21
N HIS A 68 5.25 1.37 -3.61
CA HIS A 68 4.37 2.35 -4.26
C HIS A 68 4.86 2.78 -5.64
N ARG A 69 6.18 2.91 -5.83
CA ARG A 69 6.74 3.33 -7.12
C ARG A 69 6.65 2.22 -8.17
N GLU A 70 6.91 0.98 -7.78
CA GLU A 70 6.77 -0.19 -8.66
C GLU A 70 5.30 -0.33 -9.12
N ILE A 71 4.35 -0.22 -8.18
CA ILE A 71 2.91 -0.27 -8.48
C ILE A 71 2.51 0.84 -9.44
N MET A 72 2.94 2.08 -9.18
CA MET A 72 2.58 3.21 -10.04
C MET A 72 3.16 3.06 -11.46
N ILE A 73 4.39 2.57 -11.60
CA ILE A 73 5.00 2.31 -12.92
C ILE A 73 4.23 1.20 -13.66
N ALA A 74 3.84 0.13 -12.97
CA ALA A 74 3.08 -0.96 -13.57
C ALA A 74 1.65 -0.56 -13.95
N ALA A 75 0.98 0.21 -13.09
CA ALA A 75 -0.41 0.64 -13.29
C ALA A 75 -0.55 1.79 -14.29
N ASP A 76 0.44 2.68 -14.36
CA ASP A 76 0.45 3.84 -15.24
C ASP A 76 1.83 4.04 -15.91
N PRO A 77 2.19 3.19 -16.89
CA PRO A 77 3.48 3.27 -17.56
C PRO A 77 3.68 4.62 -18.27
N ARG A 78 4.90 5.15 -18.17
CA ARG A 78 5.33 6.43 -18.75
C ARG A 78 6.75 6.30 -19.29
N ASP A 79 7.19 7.28 -20.08
CA ASP A 79 8.56 7.32 -20.55
C ASP A 79 9.56 7.56 -19.39
N GLU A 80 10.80 7.15 -19.60
CA GLU A 80 11.85 7.20 -18.58
C GLU A 80 12.12 8.62 -18.08
N VAL A 81 12.01 9.63 -18.96
CA VAL A 81 12.23 11.03 -18.61
C VAL A 81 11.15 11.51 -17.66
N PHE A 82 9.88 11.19 -17.95
CA PHE A 82 8.77 11.48 -17.06
C PHE A 82 8.93 10.80 -15.70
N ILE A 83 9.23 9.50 -15.68
CA ILE A 83 9.39 8.73 -14.45
C ILE A 83 10.53 9.30 -13.59
N ALA A 84 11.68 9.58 -14.20
CA ALA A 84 12.84 10.13 -13.49
C ALA A 84 12.56 11.52 -12.87
N GLY A 85 11.74 12.33 -13.52
CA GLY A 85 11.36 13.67 -13.07
C GLY A 85 10.16 13.75 -12.12
N ARG A 86 9.63 12.62 -11.65
CA ARG A 86 8.42 12.55 -10.80
C ARG A 86 8.60 11.69 -9.56
N HIS A 87 7.91 12.10 -8.50
CA HIS A 87 7.66 11.31 -7.30
C HIS A 87 6.35 10.53 -7.43
N VAL A 88 6.19 9.52 -6.59
CA VAL A 88 4.90 8.87 -6.38
C VAL A 88 4.47 9.20 -4.96
N ASP A 89 3.33 9.86 -4.84
CA ASP A 89 2.77 10.40 -3.59
C ASP A 89 1.57 9.56 -3.14
N HIS A 90 1.37 9.48 -1.83
CA HIS A 90 0.24 8.81 -1.19
C HIS A 90 -0.83 9.85 -0.87
N ILE A 91 -1.95 9.83 -1.59
CA ILE A 91 -3.00 10.85 -1.53
C ILE A 91 -3.52 11.04 -0.10
N ASN A 92 -3.76 9.96 0.65
CA ASN A 92 -4.21 10.00 2.03
C ASN A 92 -3.09 10.18 3.09
N GLY A 93 -1.83 10.27 2.65
CA GLY A 93 -0.65 10.38 3.52
C GLY A 93 -0.23 9.09 4.25
N GLN A 94 -1.00 8.01 4.16
CA GLN A 94 -0.69 6.70 4.72
C GLN A 94 0.23 5.93 3.76
N THR A 95 1.52 5.90 4.08
CA THR A 95 2.58 5.41 3.20
C THR A 95 2.64 3.88 3.06
N LEU A 96 1.86 3.16 3.86
CA LEU A 96 1.66 1.71 3.74
C LEU A 96 0.33 1.35 3.06
N ASP A 97 -0.49 2.33 2.66
CA ASP A 97 -1.65 2.12 1.79
C ASP A 97 -1.20 2.28 0.33
N ASN A 98 -0.73 1.18 -0.25
CA ASN A 98 -0.13 1.12 -1.58
C ASN A 98 -1.14 0.75 -2.68
N ARG A 99 -2.45 0.84 -2.40
CA ARG A 99 -3.48 0.69 -3.44
C ARG A 99 -3.31 1.77 -4.51
N ARG A 100 -3.48 1.41 -5.78
CA ARG A 100 -3.38 2.29 -6.95
C ARG A 100 -4.23 3.55 -6.80
N ALA A 101 -5.45 3.43 -6.27
CA ALA A 101 -6.36 4.55 -6.03
C ALA A 101 -5.82 5.60 -5.03
N ASN A 102 -4.84 5.22 -4.19
CA ASN A 102 -4.17 6.10 -3.24
C ASN A 102 -2.82 6.64 -3.76
N LEU A 103 -2.38 6.23 -4.96
CA LEU A 103 -1.10 6.63 -5.53
C LEU A 103 -1.29 7.64 -6.66
N ARG A 104 -0.36 8.58 -6.78
CA ARG A 104 -0.31 9.51 -7.91
C ARG A 104 1.11 9.89 -8.27
N TRP A 105 1.33 10.20 -9.55
CA TRP A 105 2.51 10.95 -9.97
C TRP A 105 2.44 12.37 -9.41
N ALA A 106 3.53 12.84 -8.82
CA ALA A 106 3.63 14.16 -8.22
C ALA A 106 4.96 14.83 -8.56
N THR A 107 4.91 16.13 -8.79
CA THR A 107 6.08 17.01 -8.76
C THR A 107 6.57 17.20 -7.32
N ASN A 108 7.78 17.73 -7.17
CA ASN A 108 8.34 18.10 -5.85
C ASN A 108 7.42 19.05 -5.09
N LYS A 109 6.77 19.99 -5.80
CA LYS A 109 5.87 20.98 -5.23
C LYS A 109 4.58 20.33 -4.73
N GLU A 110 3.97 19.47 -5.54
CA GLU A 110 2.73 18.75 -5.17
C GLU A 110 2.97 17.81 -3.98
N ASN A 111 4.05 17.02 -4.02
CA ASN A 111 4.43 16.11 -2.94
C ASN A 111 4.71 16.88 -1.62
N SER A 112 5.38 18.04 -1.71
CA SER A 112 5.63 18.87 -0.52
C SER A 112 4.37 19.54 0.01
N GLY A 113 3.42 19.89 -0.87
CA GLY A 113 2.13 20.45 -0.50
C GLY A 113 1.20 19.44 0.17
N ASN A 114 1.36 18.14 -0.11
CA ASN A 114 0.57 17.07 0.49
C ASN A 114 0.97 16.72 1.94
N ARG A 115 1.87 17.51 2.56
CA ARG A 115 2.31 17.29 3.94
C ARG A 115 1.18 17.54 4.91
N THR A 116 0.57 16.45 5.34
CA THR A 116 -0.52 16.44 6.31
C THR A 116 0.01 16.12 7.71
N LEU A 117 -0.61 16.71 8.75
CA LEU A 117 -0.29 16.40 10.14
C LEU A 117 -0.56 14.92 10.41
N ARG A 118 0.37 14.25 11.11
CA ARG A 118 0.27 12.82 11.45
C ARG A 118 -1.09 12.43 12.03
N ALA A 119 -1.66 13.27 12.91
CA ALA A 119 -2.94 13.02 13.57
C ALA A 119 -4.14 12.95 12.62
N LYS A 120 -4.03 13.48 11.40
CA LYS A 120 -5.09 13.44 10.38
C LYS A 120 -4.96 12.26 9.42
N ILE A 121 -3.82 11.55 9.45
CA ILE A 121 -3.57 10.42 8.57
C ILE A 121 -4.25 9.18 9.17
N PRO A 122 -5.17 8.52 8.45
CA PRO A 122 -5.84 7.33 8.95
C PRO A 122 -4.86 6.15 9.06
N THR A 123 -5.09 5.28 10.04
CA THR A 123 -4.34 4.01 10.15
C THR A 123 -4.77 3.05 9.05
N LEU A 124 -3.95 2.01 8.77
CA LEU A 124 -4.35 0.98 7.81
C LEU A 124 -5.62 0.25 8.25
N GLU A 125 -5.79 0.02 9.54
CA GLU A 125 -6.98 -0.61 10.11
C GLU A 125 -8.22 0.25 9.84
N GLN A 126 -8.15 1.56 10.06
CA GLN A 126 -9.25 2.48 9.78
C GLN A 126 -9.59 2.52 8.27
N ILE A 127 -8.57 2.51 7.42
CA ILE A 127 -8.75 2.45 5.96
C ILE A 127 -9.46 1.15 5.59
N VAL A 128 -8.97 0.00 6.06
CA VAL A 128 -9.55 -1.30 5.73
C VAL A 128 -10.99 -1.43 6.24
N GLN A 129 -11.26 -1.00 7.47
CA GLN A 129 -12.62 -0.99 8.02
C GLN A 129 -13.58 -0.19 7.14
N ARG A 130 -13.14 0.99 6.66
CA ARG A 130 -13.95 1.81 5.77
C ARG A 130 -14.21 1.11 4.42
N LEU A 131 -13.16 0.55 3.84
CA LEU A 131 -13.24 -0.14 2.55
C LEU A 131 -14.14 -1.37 2.59
N MET A 132 -14.09 -2.16 3.66
CA MET A 132 -14.97 -3.31 3.83
C MET A 132 -16.42 -2.88 4.02
N ALA A 133 -16.68 -1.82 4.78
CA ALA A 133 -18.02 -1.28 4.93
C ALA A 133 -18.58 -0.78 3.58
N ASP A 134 -17.76 -0.10 2.78
CA ASP A 134 -18.15 0.38 1.45
C ASP A 134 -18.37 -0.80 0.48
N ALA A 135 -17.51 -1.83 0.49
CA ALA A 135 -17.67 -3.03 -0.34
C ALA A 135 -18.92 -3.85 0.01
N LEU A 136 -19.24 -3.96 1.31
CA LEU A 136 -20.46 -4.61 1.78
C LEU A 136 -21.70 -3.85 1.32
N ALA A 137 -21.67 -2.52 1.42
CA ALA A 137 -22.75 -1.67 0.94
C ALA A 137 -22.93 -1.74 -0.59
N ALA A 138 -21.84 -1.97 -1.34
CA ALA A 138 -21.85 -2.12 -2.79
C ALA A 138 -22.19 -3.56 -3.27
N GLY A 139 -22.25 -4.55 -2.38
CA GLY A 139 -22.47 -5.96 -2.73
C GLY A 139 -21.23 -6.64 -3.35
N GLU A 140 -20.05 -6.05 -3.22
CA GLU A 140 -18.79 -6.53 -3.81
C GLU A 140 -18.05 -7.53 -2.91
N CYS A 141 -18.44 -7.67 -1.64
CA CYS A 141 -17.99 -8.75 -0.77
C CYS A 141 -19.12 -9.74 -0.49
N HIS A 142 -18.93 -11.00 -0.90
CA HIS A 142 -19.81 -12.07 -0.45
C HIS A 142 -19.40 -12.46 0.96
N GLN A 143 -20.35 -12.46 1.90
CA GLN A 143 -20.15 -13.21 3.15
C GLN A 143 -20.00 -14.68 2.75
N LEU A 144 -18.95 -15.34 3.23
CA LEU A 144 -18.89 -16.81 3.17
C LEU A 144 -20.02 -17.28 4.07
N GLU A 145 -21.14 -17.69 3.48
CA GLU A 145 -22.20 -18.36 4.21
C GLU A 145 -21.60 -19.63 4.81
N ASP A 146 -21.77 -19.82 6.13
CA ASP A 146 -21.34 -21.01 6.85
C ASP A 146 -21.95 -22.24 6.18
N ILE A 147 -21.15 -22.97 5.39
CA ILE A 147 -21.56 -24.25 4.82
C ILE A 147 -21.71 -25.21 6.01
N PRO A 148 -22.92 -25.74 6.28
CA PRO A 148 -23.09 -26.75 7.32
C PRO A 148 -22.25 -27.97 6.96
N PHE A 149 -21.41 -28.40 7.89
CA PHE A 149 -20.80 -29.73 7.80
C PHE A 149 -21.89 -30.74 8.16
N ASP A 150 -22.46 -31.41 7.16
CA ASP A 150 -23.27 -32.63 7.31
C ASP A 150 -22.37 -33.85 7.55
#